data_AF-A0A365XRD6-F1
#
_entry.id   AF-A0A365XRD6-F1
#
_cell.length_a   1.000
_cell.length_b   1.000
_cell.length_c   1.000
_cell.angle_alpha   90.00
_cell.angle_beta   90.00
_cell.angle_gamma   90.00
#
_symmetry.space_group_name_H-M   'P 1'
#
loop_
_entity.id
_entity.type
_entity.pdbx_description
1 polymer ?
#
loop_
_entity_poly.entity_id
_entity_poly.type
_entity_poly.pdbx_seq_one_letter_code
_entity_poly.pdbx_strand_id
1 'polypeptide(L)' 'MINLKSAFLKILEHPTAILAAKKTKTPFEKQMHMAFVVLGKGIEESQSEEEFDLWLSFMWDILERLGLSKE' A
#
# COMPACT_ATOMS: atom_id res chain seq x y z
N MET A 1 -12.92 18.96 -4.03
CA MET A 1 -11.72 18.75 -3.19
C MET A 1 -11.46 17.27 -3.12
N ILE A 2 -10.23 16.81 -3.36
CA ILE A 2 -9.87 15.39 -3.28
C ILE A 2 -9.59 15.06 -1.82
N ASN A 3 -10.25 14.05 -1.27
CA ASN A 3 -9.94 13.51 0.05
C ASN A 3 -8.67 12.65 -0.07
N LEU A 4 -7.61 13.04 0.64
CA LEU A 4 -6.30 12.40 0.57
C LEU A 4 -6.34 10.92 0.95
N LYS A 5 -7.12 10.56 1.99
CA LYS A 5 -7.37 9.17 2.41
C LYS A 5 -7.99 8.35 1.28
N SER A 6 -9.01 8.90 0.62
CA SER A 6 -9.68 8.24 -0.51
C SER A 6 -8.83 8.16 -1.77
N ALA A 7 -7.96 9.14 -2.02
CA ALA A 7 -7.00 9.11 -3.14
C ALA A 7 -5.95 8.02 -2.93
N PHE A 8 -5.49 7.84 -1.69
CA PHE A 8 -4.47 6.86 -1.35
C PHE A 8 -4.96 5.42 -1.49
N LEU A 9 -6.20 5.14 -1.05
CA LEU A 9 -6.82 3.81 -1.21
C LEU A 9 -6.89 3.40 -2.69
N LYS A 10 -7.24 4.33 -3.58
CA LYS A 10 -7.25 4.08 -5.04
C LYS A 10 -5.87 3.76 -5.59
N ILE A 11 -4.83 4.40 -5.06
CA ILE A 11 -3.45 4.10 -5.45
C ILE A 11 -3.09 2.67 -5.00
N LEU A 12 -3.53 2.22 -3.83
CA LEU A 12 -3.24 0.87 -3.31
C LEU A 12 -3.98 -0.27 -4.02
N GLU A 13 -5.15 0.01 -4.60
CA GLU A 13 -5.89 -0.94 -5.44
C GLU A 13 -5.10 -1.33 -6.71
N HIS A 14 -4.25 -0.42 -7.24
CA HIS A 14 -3.52 -0.66 -8.48
C HIS A 14 -2.35 -1.66 -8.35
N PRO A 15 -1.40 -1.51 -7.40
CA PRO A 15 -0.34 -2.48 -7.15
C PRO A 15 -0.89 -3.84 -6.73
N THR A 16 -1.95 -3.86 -5.92
CA THR A 16 -2.60 -5.12 -5.53
C THR A 16 -3.25 -5.80 -6.72
N ALA A 17 -3.92 -5.06 -7.62
CA ALA A 17 -4.46 -5.59 -8.86
C ALA A 17 -3.36 -6.09 -9.83
N ILE A 18 -2.26 -5.34 -9.98
CA ILE A 18 -1.11 -5.71 -10.81
C ILE A 18 -0.43 -6.99 -10.27
N LEU A 19 -0.21 -7.07 -8.96
CA LEU A 19 0.34 -8.26 -8.30
C LEU A 19 -0.66 -9.43 -8.31
N ALA A 20 -1.96 -9.17 -8.33
CA ALA A 20 -3.00 -10.20 -8.42
C ALA A 20 -3.14 -10.78 -9.84
N ALA A 21 -2.94 -9.98 -10.88
CA ALA A 21 -3.06 -10.38 -12.28
C ALA A 21 -1.94 -11.31 -12.77
N LYS A 22 -0.79 -11.38 -12.06
CA LYS A 22 0.31 -12.29 -12.42
C LYS A 22 -0.05 -13.76 -12.17
N LYS A 23 0.03 -14.57 -13.24
CA LYS A 23 -0.29 -16.00 -13.28
C LYS A 23 0.66 -16.88 -12.44
N THR A 24 1.88 -16.41 -12.21
CA THR A 24 2.88 -17.01 -11.32
C THR A 24 3.38 -15.96 -10.34
N LYS A 25 3.10 -16.16 -9.05
CA LYS A 25 3.58 -15.29 -7.97
C LYS A 25 4.75 -15.94 -7.25
N THR A 26 5.89 -15.29 -7.26
CA THR A 26 7.04 -15.62 -6.40
C THR A 26 6.65 -15.46 -4.92
N PRO A 27 7.32 -16.13 -3.97
CA PRO A 27 7.08 -15.93 -2.54
C PRO A 27 7.19 -14.46 -2.11
N PHE A 28 8.10 -13.72 -2.73
CA PHE A 28 8.28 -12.29 -2.52
C PHE A 28 7.07 -11.48 -2.99
N GLU A 29 6.56 -11.71 -4.21
CA GLU A 29 5.36 -11.02 -4.71
C GLU A 29 4.11 -11.31 -3.87
N LYS A 30 4.01 -12.52 -3.28
CA LYS A 30 2.93 -12.86 -2.34
C LYS A 30 3.03 -12.06 -1.04
N GLN A 31 4.23 -11.97 -0.45
CA GLN A 31 4.47 -11.19 0.76
C GLN A 31 4.21 -9.71 0.51
N MET A 32 4.63 -9.18 -0.64
CA MET A 32 4.35 -7.82 -1.07
C MET A 32 2.87 -7.54 -1.22
N HIS A 33 2.14 -8.45 -1.88
CA HIS A 33 0.69 -8.32 -2.01
C HIS A 33 0.01 -8.31 -0.63
N MET A 34 0.39 -9.21 0.28
CA MET A 34 -0.15 -9.21 1.65
C MET A 34 0.18 -7.92 2.40
N ALA A 35 1.41 -7.40 2.29
CA ALA A 35 1.80 -6.14 2.91
C ALA A 35 0.93 -4.97 2.42
N PHE A 36 0.72 -4.85 1.11
CA PHE A 36 -0.15 -3.81 0.54
C PHE A 36 -1.62 -3.96 0.94
N VAL A 37 -2.14 -5.19 1.05
CA VAL A 37 -3.52 -5.44 1.51
C VAL A 37 -3.68 -5.01 2.98
N VAL A 38 -2.72 -5.36 3.84
CA VAL A 38 -2.74 -4.97 5.26
C VAL A 38 -2.66 -3.45 5.41
N LEU A 39 -1.75 -2.80 4.67
CA LEU A 39 -1.63 -1.34 4.64
C LEU A 39 -2.91 -0.65 4.18
N GLY A 40 -3.52 -1.13 3.09
CA GLY A 40 -4.76 -0.58 2.56
C GLY A 40 -5.90 -0.66 3.57
N LYS A 41 -6.01 -1.79 4.27
CA LYS A 41 -7.01 -1.97 5.33
C LYS A 41 -6.73 -1.08 6.54
N GLY A 42 -5.47 -0.93 6.96
CA GLY A 42 -5.08 -0.01 8.03
C GLY A 42 -5.41 1.45 7.71
N ILE A 43 -5.15 1.87 6.47
CA ILE A 43 -5.55 3.19 5.96
C ILE A 43 -7.06 3.33 5.94
N GLU A 44 -7.82 2.33 5.50
CA GLU A 44 -9.28 2.39 5.47
C GLU A 44 -9.87 2.56 6.88
N GLU A 45 -9.36 1.79 7.84
CA GLU A 45 -9.84 1.74 9.23
C GLU A 45 -9.39 2.94 10.08
N SER A 46 -8.40 3.72 9.63
CA SER A 46 -7.87 4.85 10.40
C SER A 46 -8.96 5.85 10.81
N GLN A 47 -9.04 6.17 12.09
CA GLN A 47 -10.04 7.08 12.65
C GLN A 47 -9.50 8.51 12.79
N SER A 48 -8.18 8.68 12.78
CA SER A 48 -7.50 9.97 12.91
C SER A 48 -6.49 10.21 11.78
N GLU A 49 -6.10 11.48 11.61
CA GLU A 49 -5.00 11.86 10.70
C GLU A 49 -3.66 11.29 11.18
N GLU A 50 -3.40 11.22 12.49
CA GLU A 50 -2.18 10.62 13.03
C GLU A 50 -2.08 9.12 12.73
N GLU A 51 -3.19 8.37 12.85
CA GLU A 51 -3.22 6.94 12.46
C GLU A 51 -2.99 6.77 10.96
N PHE A 52 -3.58 7.65 10.14
CA PHE A 52 -3.37 7.64 8.70
C PHE A 52 -1.90 7.92 8.34
N ASP A 53 -1.28 8.92 8.99
CA ASP A 53 0.12 9.29 8.79
C ASP A 53 1.09 8.17 9.21
N LEU A 54 0.78 7.44 10.28
CA LEU A 54 1.52 6.24 10.69
C LEU A 54 1.49 5.15 9.62
N TRP A 55 0.31 4.85 9.05
CA TRP A 55 0.19 3.87 7.98
C TRP A 55 0.89 4.31 6.68
N LEU A 56 0.82 5.61 6.37
CA LEU A 56 1.55 6.25 5.28
C LEU A 56 3.06 6.08 5.41
N SER A 57 3.59 6.36 6.60
CA SER A 57 5.01 6.21 6.93
C SER A 57 5.48 4.76 6.75
N PHE A 58 4.72 3.80 7.28
CA PHE A 58 5.01 2.36 7.13
C PHE A 58 5.09 1.90 5.67
N MET A 59 4.21 2.44 4.84
CA MET A 59 4.19 2.13 3.41
C MET A 59 5.38 2.75 2.67
N TRP A 60 5.78 3.97 3.04
CA TRP A 60 6.97 4.60 2.48
C TRP A 60 8.23 3.79 2.81
N ASP A 61 8.36 3.30 4.05
CA ASP A 61 9.44 2.39 4.45
C ASP A 61 9.47 1.11 3.61
N ILE A 62 8.31 0.54 3.29
CA ILE A 62 8.22 -0.64 2.42
C ILE A 62 8.67 -0.30 1.00
N LEU A 63 8.18 0.81 0.43
CA LEU A 63 8.59 1.25 -0.91
C LEU A 63 10.10 1.54 -0.98
N GLU A 64 10.67 2.14 0.07
CA GLU A 64 12.11 2.39 0.18
C GLU A 64 12.92 1.10 0.24
N ARG A 65 12.51 0.13 1.07
CA ARG A 65 13.17 -1.19 1.15
C ARG A 65 13.13 -1.96 -0.17
N LEU A 66 12.18 -1.65 -1.04
CA LEU A 66 12.05 -2.25 -2.37
C LEU A 66 12.85 -1.50 -3.45
N GLY A 67 13.50 -0.39 -3.10
CA GLY A 67 14.17 0.49 -4.06
C GLY A 67 13.19 1.24 -4.95
N LEU A 68 11.93 1.36 -4.55
CA LEU A 68 10.85 2.04 -5.29
C LEU A 68 10.65 3.49 -4.82
N SER A 69 11.43 3.98 -3.85
CA SER A 69 11.37 5.36 -3.31
C SER A 69 12.32 6.35 -4.00
N LYS A 70 13.09 5.90 -4.99
CA LYS A 70 14.12 6.70 -5.68
C LYS A 70 13.84 6.86 -7.17
N GLU A 71 12.72 7.52 -7.48
CA GLU A 71 12.52 8.36 -8.67
C GLU A 71 11.64 9.56 -8.32
#